data_AF-A0AAP5I837-F1
#
_entry.id   AF-A0AAP5I837-F1
#
_cell.length_a   1.000
_cell.length_b   1.000
_cell.length_c   1.000
_cell.angle_alpha   90.00
_cell.angle_beta   90.00
_cell.angle_gamma   90.00
#
_symmetry.space_group_name_H-M   'P 1'
#
loop_
_entity.id
_entity.type
_entity.pdbx_description
1 polymer ?
#
loop_
_entity_poly.entity_id
_entity_poly.type
_entity_poly.pdbx_seq_one_letter_code
_entity_poly.pdbx_strand_id
1 'polypeptide(L)'
;MTRTNKRYGWIPDLPDHRDLLYAAPVRALKDLPPKVDLRPNCPHIYNQEDLGSCTANAIAAALEFDQMKQQLPDIFTPSRLFIYYNERKMEGTVDTDSGAMIRDGIYSVGKQGACPEEPTKQHSGPQGIWPYNPHYQIRFREKPPQECYDLAKQHLAILYRRLVRNLNQMKGCLAEGYPFVFGFSVYV
;
A
#
# COMPACT_ATOMS: atom_id res chain seq x y z
N MET A 1 -22.32 17.27 8.74
CA MET A 1 -22.40 15.88 8.24
C MET A 1 -21.19 15.14 8.78
N THR A 2 -21.40 14.07 9.55
CA THR A 2 -20.33 13.22 10.04
C THR A 2 -19.75 12.47 8.84
N ARG A 3 -18.46 12.63 8.56
CA ARG A 3 -17.78 11.85 7.52
C ARG A 3 -17.94 10.36 7.85
N THR A 4 -18.55 9.59 6.96
CA THR A 4 -18.61 8.13 7.08
C THR A 4 -17.31 7.54 6.51
N ASN A 5 -16.44 7.04 7.39
CA ASN A 5 -15.23 6.28 7.02
C ASN A 5 -15.54 4.85 6.55
N LYS A 6 -16.81 4.44 6.47
CA LYS A 6 -17.13 3.11 5.93
C LYS A 6 -16.66 3.04 4.48
N ARG A 7 -15.74 2.11 4.19
CA ARG A 7 -15.11 1.86 2.87
C ARG A 7 -14.08 2.89 2.41
N TYR A 8 -13.82 3.95 3.15
CA TYR A 8 -12.81 4.96 2.83
C TYR A 8 -11.98 5.27 4.08
N GLY A 9 -10.75 5.72 3.92
CA GLY A 9 -9.97 6.13 5.09
C GLY A 9 -8.77 6.99 4.76
N TRP A 10 -8.68 7.50 3.55
CA TRP A 10 -7.55 8.36 3.22
C TRP A 10 -7.64 9.68 3.99
N ILE A 11 -6.59 9.95 4.77
CA ILE A 11 -6.33 11.24 5.41
C ILE A 11 -5.22 11.96 4.62
N PRO A 12 -5.39 13.25 4.27
CA PRO A 12 -4.33 14.02 3.63
C PRO A 12 -3.06 14.07 4.49
N ASP A 13 -1.96 13.74 3.85
CA ASP A 13 -0.61 13.79 4.40
C ASP A 13 -0.20 15.21 4.89
N LEU A 14 0.18 15.37 6.16
CA LEU A 14 0.98 16.52 6.70
C LEU A 14 2.36 16.71 6.01
N PRO A 15 2.73 17.83 5.39
CA PRO A 15 4.01 17.97 4.68
C PRO A 15 5.27 17.56 5.48
N ASP A 16 6.24 16.89 4.84
CA ASP A 16 7.56 16.55 5.42
C ASP A 16 8.67 16.93 4.44
N HIS A 17 9.66 17.70 4.90
CA HIS A 17 10.79 18.16 4.08
C HIS A 17 11.80 17.05 3.76
N ARG A 18 11.72 15.91 4.45
CA ARG A 18 12.58 14.73 4.26
C ARG A 18 12.05 13.79 3.18
N ASP A 19 10.86 14.07 2.63
CA ASP A 19 10.27 13.28 1.57
C ASP A 19 11.21 13.22 0.35
N LEU A 20 11.68 12.02 0.02
CA LEU A 20 12.44 11.80 -1.19
C LEU A 20 11.51 12.01 -2.39
N LEU A 21 11.83 12.96 -3.27
CA LEU A 21 10.99 13.25 -4.43
C LEU A 21 11.30 12.29 -5.58
N TYR A 22 10.26 11.80 -6.23
CA TYR A 22 10.38 11.10 -7.50
C TYR A 22 10.44 12.14 -8.63
N ALA A 23 11.43 11.98 -9.50
CA ALA A 23 11.52 12.66 -10.78
C ALA A 23 11.74 11.61 -11.87
N ALA A 24 10.84 11.57 -12.84
CA ALA A 24 10.96 10.72 -14.01
C ALA A 24 12.25 11.06 -14.78
N PRO A 25 13.00 10.06 -15.26
CA PRO A 25 14.18 10.28 -16.08
C PRO A 25 13.85 11.13 -17.30
N VAL A 26 14.78 12.02 -17.67
CA VAL A 26 14.63 12.91 -18.84
C VAL A 26 14.28 12.12 -20.10
N ARG A 27 14.84 10.92 -20.26
CA ARG A 27 14.54 10.02 -21.38
C ARG A 27 13.06 9.59 -21.42
N ALA A 28 12.49 9.23 -20.28
CA ALA A 28 11.08 8.85 -20.19
C ALA A 28 10.16 10.02 -20.53
N LEU A 29 10.54 11.24 -20.11
CA LEU A 29 9.76 12.45 -20.39
C LEU A 29 9.84 12.89 -21.86
N LYS A 30 10.95 12.62 -22.53
CA LYS A 30 11.15 13.00 -23.95
C LYS A 30 10.27 12.17 -24.89
N ASP A 31 10.16 10.87 -24.61
CA ASP A 31 9.50 9.90 -25.50
C ASP A 31 8.37 9.17 -24.76
N LEU A 32 7.43 9.94 -24.20
CA LEU A 32 6.26 9.36 -23.51
C LEU A 32 5.38 8.59 -24.52
N PRO A 33 5.03 7.32 -24.24
CA PRO A 33 4.10 6.59 -25.08
C PRO A 33 2.70 7.23 -25.02
N PRO A 34 1.90 7.12 -26.10
CA PRO A 34 0.54 7.66 -26.13
C PRO A 34 -0.41 6.95 -25.14
N LYS A 35 -0.07 5.72 -24.74
CA LYS A 35 -0.82 4.90 -23.79
C LYS A 35 0.13 4.01 -23.01
N VAL A 36 -0.13 3.88 -21.71
CA VAL A 36 0.47 2.88 -20.83
C VAL A 36 -0.65 2.10 -20.16
N ASP A 37 -0.49 0.79 -20.06
CA ASP A 37 -1.41 -0.09 -19.34
C ASP A 37 -0.62 -1.10 -18.52
N LEU A 38 -0.61 -0.93 -17.19
CA LEU A 38 0.09 -1.82 -16.26
C LEU A 38 -0.80 -2.91 -15.68
N ARG A 39 -2.11 -2.91 -16.00
CA ARG A 39 -3.08 -3.85 -15.42
C ARG A 39 -2.73 -5.32 -15.62
N PRO A 40 -2.17 -5.77 -16.76
CA PRO A 40 -1.76 -7.17 -16.92
C PRO A 40 -0.70 -7.63 -15.91
N ASN A 41 0.04 -6.69 -15.30
CA ASN A 41 1.07 -6.94 -14.30
C ASN A 41 0.60 -6.62 -12.88
N CYS A 42 -0.63 -6.14 -12.70
CA CYS A 42 -1.17 -5.84 -11.38
C CYS A 42 -1.52 -7.12 -10.62
N PRO A 43 -1.43 -7.08 -9.27
CA PRO A 43 -2.06 -8.09 -8.45
C PRO A 43 -3.57 -8.07 -8.66
N HIS A 44 -4.23 -9.15 -8.27
CA HIS A 44 -5.67 -9.23 -8.22
C HIS A 44 -6.27 -8.09 -7.37
N ILE A 45 -7.49 -7.67 -7.71
CA ILE A 45 -8.16 -6.58 -6.99
C ILE A 45 -8.64 -7.12 -5.64
N TYR A 46 -8.22 -6.48 -4.56
CA TYR A 46 -8.64 -6.82 -3.20
C TYR A 46 -10.03 -6.27 -2.87
N ASN A 47 -10.68 -6.86 -1.85
CA ASN A 47 -11.87 -6.28 -1.22
C ASN A 47 -11.53 -5.81 0.20
N GLN A 48 -11.64 -4.50 0.46
CA GLN A 48 -11.45 -3.93 1.81
C GLN A 48 -12.70 -4.05 2.70
N GLU A 49 -13.81 -4.53 2.13
CA GLU A 49 -15.10 -4.63 2.81
C GLU A 49 -15.53 -3.27 3.40
N ASP A 50 -16.07 -3.23 4.62
CA ASP A 50 -16.58 -2.01 5.24
C ASP A 50 -15.53 -1.24 6.07
N LEU A 51 -14.26 -1.67 6.08
CA LEU A 51 -13.18 -1.07 6.86
C LEU A 51 -12.59 0.16 6.15
N GLY A 52 -12.18 1.19 6.89
CA GLY A 52 -11.47 2.37 6.38
C GLY A 52 -10.01 2.13 5.95
N SER A 53 -9.66 0.94 5.48
CA SER A 53 -8.27 0.49 5.24
C SER A 53 -7.74 0.76 3.82
N CYS A 54 -8.27 1.76 3.11
CA CYS A 54 -7.95 1.96 1.68
C CYS A 54 -6.46 2.25 1.43
N THR A 55 -5.77 2.93 2.34
CA THR A 55 -4.33 3.17 2.28
C THR A 55 -3.54 1.86 2.33
N ALA A 56 -3.85 1.01 3.30
CA ALA A 56 -3.25 -0.31 3.45
C ALA A 56 -3.50 -1.22 2.24
N ASN A 57 -4.70 -1.18 1.64
CA ASN A 57 -4.99 -1.93 0.42
C ASN A 57 -4.15 -1.45 -0.77
N ALA A 58 -4.03 -0.13 -0.96
CA ALA A 58 -3.24 0.44 -2.06
C ALA A 58 -1.73 0.16 -1.88
N ILE A 59 -1.22 0.25 -0.65
CA ILE A 59 0.18 -0.02 -0.33
C ILE A 59 0.48 -1.52 -0.48
N ALA A 60 -0.39 -2.41 -0.01
CA ALA A 60 -0.24 -3.85 -0.23
C ALA A 60 -0.16 -4.18 -1.73
N ALA A 61 -1.01 -3.56 -2.56
CA ALA A 61 -1.00 -3.77 -4.00
C ALA A 61 0.29 -3.27 -4.67
N ALA A 62 0.81 -2.13 -4.22
CA ALA A 62 2.09 -1.60 -4.70
C ALA A 62 3.26 -2.53 -4.35
N LEU A 63 3.29 -3.05 -3.12
CA LEU A 63 4.31 -4.01 -2.69
C LEU A 63 4.19 -5.35 -3.42
N GLU A 64 2.99 -5.89 -3.60
CA GLU A 64 2.77 -7.13 -4.37
C GLU A 64 3.18 -6.94 -5.84
N PHE A 65 2.83 -5.80 -6.45
CA PHE A 65 3.27 -5.45 -7.79
C PHE A 65 4.80 -5.43 -7.90
N ASP A 66 5.49 -4.81 -6.94
CA ASP A 66 6.95 -4.73 -6.93
C ASP A 66 7.60 -6.10 -6.75
N GLN A 67 7.06 -6.97 -5.88
CA GLN A 67 7.51 -8.36 -5.74
C GLN A 67 7.42 -9.10 -7.08
N MET A 68 6.28 -8.97 -7.78
CA MET A 68 6.05 -9.58 -9.10
C MET A 68 7.00 -9.03 -10.17
N LYS A 69 7.16 -7.71 -10.24
CA LYS A 69 8.04 -7.04 -11.21
C LYS A 69 9.51 -7.39 -10.99
N GLN A 70 9.93 -7.54 -9.74
CA GLN A 70 11.29 -7.93 -9.35
C GLN A 70 11.53 -9.43 -9.47
N GLN A 71 10.49 -10.24 -9.72
CA GLN A 71 10.57 -11.70 -9.79
C GLN A 71 11.17 -12.30 -8.52
N LEU A 72 10.75 -11.80 -7.36
CA LEU A 72 11.18 -12.37 -6.09
C LEU A 72 10.73 -13.83 -5.97
N PRO A 73 11.50 -14.69 -5.28
CA PRO A 73 11.17 -16.12 -5.18
C PRO A 73 9.86 -16.37 -4.44
N ASP A 74 9.57 -15.55 -3.42
CA ASP A 74 8.40 -15.69 -2.55
C ASP A 74 7.47 -14.48 -2.74
N ILE A 75 6.65 -14.51 -3.80
CA ILE A 75 5.62 -13.49 -4.03
C ILE A 75 4.40 -13.82 -3.14
N PHE A 76 3.92 -12.82 -2.41
CA PHE A 76 2.71 -12.93 -1.57
C PHE A 76 1.91 -11.63 -1.53
N THR A 77 0.65 -11.76 -1.11
CA THR A 77 -0.19 -10.61 -0.76
C THR A 77 0.18 -10.07 0.62
N PRO A 78 0.67 -8.82 0.73
CA PRO A 78 1.01 -8.23 2.02
C PRO A 78 -0.23 -8.05 2.90
N SER A 79 -0.09 -8.31 4.20
CA SER A 79 -1.20 -8.19 5.15
C SER A 79 -1.66 -6.75 5.30
N ARG A 80 -2.87 -6.49 4.80
CA ARG A 80 -3.52 -5.18 4.83
C ARG A 80 -3.91 -4.82 6.26
N LEU A 81 -4.28 -5.79 7.09
CA LEU A 81 -4.53 -5.55 8.52
C LEU A 81 -3.25 -5.23 9.29
N PHE A 82 -2.12 -5.82 8.92
CA PHE A 82 -0.83 -5.49 9.53
C PHE A 82 -0.42 -4.07 9.19
N ILE A 83 -0.52 -3.68 7.92
CA ILE A 83 -0.24 -2.31 7.47
C ILE A 83 -1.18 -1.34 8.16
N TYR A 84 -2.49 -1.60 8.14
CA TYR A 84 -3.50 -0.70 8.71
C TYR A 84 -3.42 -0.56 10.24
N TYR A 85 -3.02 -1.61 10.96
CA TYR A 85 -2.75 -1.50 12.39
C TYR A 85 -1.56 -0.58 12.66
N ASN A 86 -0.45 -0.74 11.92
CA ASN A 86 0.76 0.04 12.16
C ASN A 86 0.63 1.50 11.72
N GLU A 87 -0.15 1.78 10.67
CA GLU A 87 -0.62 3.13 10.32
C GLU A 87 -1.29 3.81 11.52
N ARG A 88 -2.37 3.22 12.03
CA ARG A 88 -3.13 3.79 13.15
C ARG A 88 -2.38 3.77 14.48
N LYS A 89 -1.39 2.89 14.64
CA LYS A 89 -0.47 2.92 15.79
C LYS A 89 0.38 4.19 15.79
N MET A 90 0.83 4.65 14.62
CA MET A 90 1.56 5.91 14.50
C MET A 90 0.65 7.12 14.74
N GLU A 91 -0.61 7.03 14.30
CA GLU A 91 -1.59 8.09 14.49
C GLU A 91 -2.29 8.09 15.87
N GLY A 92 -2.10 7.04 16.68
CA GLY A 92 -2.71 6.90 18.00
C GLY A 92 -4.19 6.51 18.00
N THR A 93 -4.67 5.83 16.96
CA THR A 93 -6.10 5.59 16.70
C THR A 93 -6.49 4.10 16.57
N VAL A 94 -5.65 3.17 17.06
CA VAL A 94 -5.80 1.71 16.86
C VAL A 94 -7.15 1.13 17.29
N ASP A 95 -7.81 1.72 18.29
CA ASP A 95 -9.11 1.28 18.80
C ASP A 95 -10.30 1.69 17.91
N THR A 96 -10.04 2.51 16.89
CA THR A 96 -11.06 3.11 16.02
C THR A 96 -10.75 2.91 14.54
N ASP A 97 -11.80 2.87 13.72
CA ASP A 97 -11.66 2.83 12.25
C ASP A 97 -11.49 4.26 11.71
N SER A 98 -10.31 4.81 11.95
CA SER A 98 -10.01 6.22 11.70
C SER A 98 -9.52 6.52 10.28
N GLY A 99 -9.19 5.50 9.50
CA GLY A 99 -8.39 5.69 8.29
C GLY A 99 -6.92 5.90 8.62
N ALA A 100 -6.15 6.37 7.63
CA ALA A 100 -4.75 6.71 7.77
C ALA A 100 -4.23 7.67 6.68
N MET A 101 -3.11 8.31 6.96
CA MET A 101 -2.23 8.97 6.00
C MET A 101 -1.42 7.93 5.22
N ILE A 102 -1.31 8.11 3.89
CA ILE A 102 -0.54 7.19 3.03
C ILE A 102 0.92 7.13 3.49
N ARG A 103 1.48 8.27 3.93
CA ARG A 103 2.86 8.29 4.39
C ARG A 103 3.14 7.39 5.59
N ASP A 104 2.16 7.19 6.47
CA ASP A 104 2.36 6.43 7.70
C ASP A 104 2.38 4.94 7.34
N GLY A 105 1.59 4.55 6.34
CA GLY A 105 1.67 3.24 5.73
C GLY A 105 3.01 3.01 5.04
N ILE A 106 3.46 3.96 4.22
CA ILE A 106 4.76 3.90 3.54
C ILE A 106 5.93 3.83 4.55
N TYR A 107 5.90 4.65 5.59
CA TYR A 107 6.90 4.60 6.66
C TYR A 107 6.86 3.27 7.42
N SER A 108 5.66 2.76 7.71
CA SER A 108 5.47 1.46 8.35
C SER A 108 6.13 0.35 7.52
N VAL A 109 5.80 0.22 6.23
CA VAL A 109 6.36 -0.85 5.39
C VAL A 109 7.85 -0.64 5.07
N GLY A 110 8.34 0.61 5.09
CA GLY A 110 9.78 0.88 4.96
C GLY A 110 10.58 0.47 6.21
N LYS A 111 10.01 0.64 7.40
CA LYS A 111 10.69 0.35 8.67
C LYS A 111 10.46 -1.08 9.18
N GLN A 112 9.27 -1.62 8.94
CA GLN A 112 8.78 -2.85 9.53
C GLN A 112 8.51 -3.92 8.48
N GLY A 113 8.34 -3.53 7.21
CA GLY A 113 7.96 -4.41 6.11
C GLY A 113 6.49 -4.78 6.16
N ALA A 114 6.14 -5.89 5.54
CA ALA A 114 4.81 -6.48 5.64
C ALA A 114 4.89 -8.00 5.65
N CYS A 115 4.11 -8.64 6.52
CA CYS A 115 3.99 -10.10 6.54
C CYS A 115 2.96 -10.58 5.50
N PRO A 116 2.97 -11.88 5.14
CA PRO A 116 1.96 -12.48 4.28
C PRO A 116 0.56 -12.50 4.90
N GLU A 117 -0.43 -12.12 4.10
CA GLU A 117 -1.85 -12.10 4.46
C GLU A 117 -2.47 -13.50 4.39
N GLU A 118 -2.71 -13.98 3.17
CA GLU A 118 -3.18 -15.31 2.81
C GLU A 118 -2.69 -15.69 1.40
N PRO A 119 -2.54 -16.99 1.10
CA PRO A 119 -2.28 -17.47 -0.25
C PRO A 119 -3.40 -17.07 -1.22
N THR A 120 -3.02 -16.75 -2.46
CA THR A 120 -3.98 -16.40 -3.51
C THR A 120 -3.92 -17.40 -4.66
N LYS A 121 -4.85 -17.31 -5.60
CA LYS A 121 -4.76 -18.09 -6.85
C LYS A 121 -3.66 -17.59 -7.78
N GLN A 122 -3.20 -16.34 -7.61
CA GLN A 122 -2.22 -15.71 -8.48
C GLN A 122 -0.79 -16.13 -8.13
N HIS A 123 -0.52 -16.32 -6.83
CA HIS A 123 0.72 -16.89 -6.32
C HIS A 123 0.44 -17.60 -5.01
N SER A 124 1.04 -18.78 -4.86
CA SER A 124 0.82 -19.64 -3.70
C SER A 124 1.48 -19.10 -2.44
N GLY A 125 2.58 -18.34 -2.60
CA GLY A 125 3.33 -17.68 -1.52
C GLY A 125 3.68 -18.56 -0.30
N PRO A 126 4.33 -17.97 0.72
CA PRO A 126 4.30 -18.50 2.06
C PRO A 126 2.87 -18.53 2.62
N GLN A 127 2.66 -19.37 3.64
CA GLN A 127 1.40 -19.37 4.39
C GLN A 127 1.16 -18.01 5.06
N GLY A 128 -0.09 -17.56 4.98
CA GLY A 128 -0.55 -16.32 5.61
C GLY A 128 -0.50 -16.39 7.13
N ILE A 129 0.07 -15.38 7.77
CA ILE A 129 0.15 -15.31 9.25
C ILE A 129 -0.70 -14.19 9.84
N TRP A 130 -1.20 -13.26 9.03
CA TRP A 130 -2.14 -12.22 9.46
C TRP A 130 -3.24 -11.98 8.40
N PRO A 131 -4.18 -12.94 8.25
CA PRO A 131 -5.13 -12.93 7.14
C PRO A 131 -6.27 -11.92 7.29
N TYR A 132 -6.82 -11.50 6.15
CA TYR A 132 -8.04 -10.70 6.01
C TYR A 132 -9.28 -11.60 6.02
N ASN A 133 -9.49 -12.28 7.15
CA ASN A 133 -10.57 -13.24 7.31
C ASN A 133 -11.88 -12.55 7.78
N PRO A 134 -13.00 -13.29 7.93
CA PRO A 134 -14.28 -12.71 8.38
C PRO A 134 -14.24 -12.00 9.74
N HIS A 135 -13.17 -12.14 10.53
CA HIS A 135 -12.96 -11.43 11.79
C HIS A 135 -12.18 -10.11 11.64
N TYR A 136 -11.97 -9.63 10.41
CA TYR A 136 -11.23 -8.38 10.13
C TYR A 136 -11.74 -7.18 10.94
N GLN A 137 -13.07 -7.10 11.19
CA GLN A 137 -13.71 -6.04 11.97
C GLN A 137 -13.33 -6.02 13.46
N ILE A 138 -12.71 -7.08 13.96
CA ILE A 138 -12.20 -7.15 15.34
C ILE A 138 -10.67 -7.06 15.28
N ARG A 139 -10.07 -7.89 14.43
CA ARG A 139 -8.63 -8.02 14.27
C ARG A 139 -7.92 -6.73 13.89
N PHE A 140 -8.58 -5.81 13.19
CA PHE A 140 -7.96 -4.53 12.86
C PHE A 140 -7.51 -3.74 14.10
N ARG A 141 -8.12 -3.95 15.27
CA ARG A 141 -7.69 -3.31 16.54
C ARG A 141 -6.60 -4.08 17.27
N GLU A 142 -6.39 -5.33 16.91
CA GLU A 142 -5.45 -6.21 17.60
C GLU A 142 -4.03 -5.96 17.11
N LYS A 143 -3.10 -5.87 18.06
CA LYS A 143 -1.68 -5.83 17.74
C LYS A 143 -1.29 -7.15 17.07
N PRO A 144 -0.71 -7.13 15.85
CA PRO A 144 -0.16 -8.34 15.25
C PRO A 144 0.84 -9.03 16.19
N PRO A 145 0.89 -10.37 16.21
CA PRO A 145 1.86 -11.09 17.02
C PRO A 145 3.29 -10.76 16.58
N GLN A 146 4.26 -10.97 17.48
CA GLN A 146 5.66 -10.63 17.21
C GLN A 146 6.21 -11.33 15.95
N GLU A 147 5.76 -12.56 15.70
CA GLU A 147 6.08 -13.32 14.48
C GLU A 147 5.75 -12.57 13.19
N CYS A 148 4.64 -11.80 13.15
CA CYS A 148 4.32 -10.95 12.00
C CYS A 148 5.40 -9.90 11.75
N TYR A 149 5.88 -9.26 12.81
CA TYR A 149 6.93 -8.25 12.70
C TYR A 149 8.28 -8.86 12.32
N ASP A 150 8.58 -10.07 12.79
CA ASP A 150 9.86 -10.73 12.50
C ASP A 150 9.91 -11.23 11.05
N LEU A 151 8.81 -11.75 10.52
CA LEU A 151 8.70 -12.10 9.10
C LEU A 151 8.66 -10.86 8.20
N ALA A 152 7.92 -9.82 8.61
CA ALA A 152 7.80 -8.58 7.84
C ALA A 152 9.16 -7.91 7.56
N LYS A 153 10.12 -7.98 8.51
CA LYS A 153 11.49 -7.44 8.31
C LYS A 153 12.26 -8.09 7.16
N GLN A 154 11.85 -9.25 6.67
CA GLN A 154 12.46 -9.91 5.52
C GLN A 154 11.94 -9.33 4.18
N HIS A 155 10.89 -8.49 4.24
CA HIS A 155 10.17 -7.94 3.10
C HIS A 155 9.97 -6.42 3.24
N LEU A 156 11.08 -5.69 3.45
CA LEU A 156 11.07 -4.23 3.61
C LEU A 156 10.85 -3.50 2.28
N ALA A 157 10.10 -2.40 2.33
CA ALA A 157 10.07 -1.43 1.24
C ALA A 157 11.34 -0.55 1.32
N ILE A 158 12.36 -0.91 0.56
CA ILE A 158 13.70 -0.29 0.69
C ILE A 158 13.71 1.17 0.23
N LEU A 159 12.88 1.54 -0.75
CA LEU A 159 12.85 2.89 -1.30
C LEU A 159 11.41 3.32 -1.60
N TYR A 160 11.00 4.45 -1.04
CA TYR A 160 9.81 5.18 -1.43
C TYR A 160 10.19 6.56 -1.94
N ARG A 161 9.41 7.08 -2.89
CA ARG A 161 9.57 8.43 -3.40
C ARG A 161 8.22 9.08 -3.63
N ARG A 162 8.04 10.29 -3.12
CA ARG A 162 6.83 11.09 -3.34
C ARG A 162 6.81 11.59 -4.78
N LEU A 163 5.78 11.20 -5.52
CA LEU A 163 5.58 11.67 -6.89
C LEU A 163 5.11 13.13 -6.88
N VAL A 164 5.85 13.96 -7.62
CA VAL A 164 5.49 15.38 -7.80
C VAL A 164 4.17 15.47 -8.56
N ARG A 165 3.24 16.32 -8.09
CA ARG A 165 1.91 16.52 -8.69
C ARG A 165 1.99 17.26 -10.03
N ASN A 166 2.55 16.60 -11.03
CA ASN A 166 2.73 17.07 -12.39
C ASN A 166 2.36 15.93 -13.35
N LEU A 167 1.56 16.25 -14.37
CA LEU A 167 1.02 15.24 -15.29
C LEU A 167 2.12 14.48 -16.05
N ASN A 168 3.20 15.15 -16.46
CA ASN A 168 4.29 14.49 -17.19
C ASN A 168 5.09 13.58 -16.26
N GLN A 169 5.24 13.94 -14.98
CA GLN A 169 5.88 13.08 -13.97
C GLN A 169 5.04 11.82 -13.70
N MET A 170 3.71 11.96 -13.60
CA MET A 170 2.78 10.82 -13.47
C MET A 170 2.87 9.88 -14.68
N LYS A 171 2.83 10.45 -15.90
CA LYS A 171 2.99 9.68 -17.14
C LYS A 171 4.35 9.01 -17.23
N GLY A 172 5.42 9.69 -16.82
CA GLY A 172 6.78 9.14 -16.76
C GLY A 172 6.88 7.94 -15.83
N CYS A 173 6.31 8.03 -14.63
CA CYS A 173 6.27 6.93 -13.67
C CYS A 173 5.59 5.69 -14.24
N LEU A 174 4.43 5.86 -14.87
CA LEU A 174 3.73 4.77 -15.55
C LEU A 174 4.55 4.22 -16.72
N ALA A 175 5.17 5.09 -17.53
CA ALA A 175 5.98 4.69 -18.68
C ALA A 175 7.24 3.91 -18.29
N GLU A 176 7.80 4.15 -17.09
CA GLU A 176 8.85 3.32 -16.49
C GLU A 176 8.33 1.97 -15.94
N GLY A 177 7.02 1.76 -15.98
CA GLY A 177 6.37 0.52 -15.59
C GLY A 177 6.14 0.42 -14.09
N TYR A 178 5.94 1.53 -13.39
CA TYR A 178 5.62 1.58 -11.96
C TYR A 178 4.25 2.22 -11.72
N PRO A 179 3.34 1.57 -10.96
CA PRO A 179 2.16 2.23 -10.44
C PRO A 179 2.54 3.18 -9.30
N PHE A 180 1.62 4.05 -8.91
CA PHE A 180 1.78 4.92 -7.74
C PHE A 180 0.48 5.02 -6.95
N VAL A 181 0.60 5.20 -5.64
CA VAL A 181 -0.53 5.36 -4.71
C VAL A 181 -0.82 6.85 -4.50
N PHE A 182 -2.09 7.23 -4.51
CA PHE A 182 -2.53 8.58 -4.20
C PHE A 182 -3.93 8.57 -3.56
N GLY A 183 -4.27 9.65 -2.86
CA GLY A 183 -5.59 9.85 -2.28
C GLY A 183 -6.37 10.95 -2.98
N PHE A 184 -7.70 10.83 -2.99
CA PHE A 184 -8.61 11.78 -3.63
C PHE A 184 -9.96 11.84 -2.91
N SER A 185 -10.71 12.92 -3.14
CA SER A 185 -12.06 13.08 -2.61
C SER A 185 -13.08 12.37 -3.51
N VAL A 186 -13.96 11.57 -2.89
CA VAL A 186 -15.06 10.87 -3.57
C VAL A 186 -16.33 11.70 -3.45
N TYR A 187 -17.07 11.83 -4.56
CA TYR A 187 -18.38 12.46 -4.63
C TYR A 187 -19.40 11.40 -5.04
N VAL A 188 -20.54 11.35 -4.37
CA VAL A 188 -21.63 10.38 -4.58
C VAL A 188 -22.94 11.09 -4.90
#